data_AF-A0A8X6SY95-F1
#
_entry.id   AF-A0A8X6SY95-F1
#
_cell.length_a   1.000
_cell.length_b   1.000
_cell.length_c   1.000
_cell.angle_alpha   90.00
_cell.angle_beta   90.00
_cell.angle_gamma   90.00
#
_symmetry.space_group_name_H-M   'P 1'
#
loop_
_entity.id
_entity.type
_entity.pdbx_description
1 polymer ?
#
loop_
_entity_poly.entity_id
_entity_poly.type
_entity_poly.pdbx_seq_one_letter_code
_entity_poly.pdbx_strand_id
1 'polypeptide(L)'
;MDFSNISYLVVMDYYSKWIEIAELANKCADEVITKFKTVFSRFGVPNTVISDNIPFNSYIYKKFSNEWDFNYAFISPYYSPSNGLVERAVGIAKSIMRKAKEDKRDYLVG
;
A
#
# COMPACT_ATOMS: atom_id res chain seq x y z
N MET A 1 2.19 4.67 -5.65
CA MET A 1 1.44 5.23 -6.80
C MET A 1 1.65 6.74 -6.83
N ASP A 2 1.82 7.37 -7.99
CA ASP A 2 1.88 8.83 -8.10
C ASP A 2 0.62 9.37 -8.80
N PHE A 3 0.02 10.43 -8.24
CA PHE A 3 -1.17 11.09 -8.78
C PHE A 3 -1.14 12.59 -8.47
N SER A 4 -1.30 13.44 -9.49
CA SER A 4 -1.24 14.91 -9.35
C SER A 4 0.02 15.41 -8.61
N ASN A 5 1.18 14.82 -8.90
CA ASN A 5 2.49 15.14 -8.28
C ASN A 5 2.62 14.78 -6.78
N ILE A 6 1.69 13.99 -6.25
CA ILE A 6 1.72 13.47 -4.88
C ILE A 6 1.86 11.95 -4.94
N SER A 7 2.63 11.39 -4.02
CA SER A 7 2.80 9.95 -3.87
C SER A 7 1.79 9.37 -2.88
N TYR A 8 1.30 8.18 -3.17
CA TYR A 8 0.32 7.46 -2.37
C TYR A 8 0.77 6.02 -2.16
N LEU A 9 0.58 5.53 -0.93
CA LEU A 9 0.59 4.13 -0.58
C LEU A 9 -0.81 3.57 -0.85
N VAL A 10 -0.86 2.49 -1.64
CA VAL A 10 -2.09 1.75 -1.89
C VAL A 10 -1.92 0.39 -1.24
N VAL A 11 -2.78 0.09 -0.27
CA VAL A 11 -2.82 -1.21 0.39
C VAL A 11 -4.14 -1.87 0.04
N MET A 12 -4.10 -3.15 -0.35
CA MET A 12 -5.31 -3.89 -0.62
C MET A 12 -5.30 -5.18 0.18
N ASP A 13 -6.39 -5.43 0.89
CA ASP A 13 -6.61 -6.72 1.53
C ASP A 13 -6.88 -7.80 0.46
N TYR A 14 -6.17 -8.93 0.57
CA TYR A 14 -6.21 -9.96 -0.44
C TYR A 14 -7.58 -10.67 -0.50
N TYR A 15 -8.28 -10.81 0.62
CA TYR A 15 -9.53 -11.58 0.70
C TYR A 15 -10.76 -10.73 0.41
N SER A 16 -10.95 -9.65 1.15
CA SER A 16 -12.09 -8.74 1.04
C SER A 16 -12.02 -7.82 -0.17
N LYS A 17 -10.82 -7.66 -0.77
CA LYS A 17 -10.52 -6.65 -1.80
C LYS A 17 -10.75 -5.21 -1.33
N TRP A 18 -10.77 -4.98 -0.02
CA TRP A 18 -10.78 -3.66 0.57
C TRP A 18 -9.50 -2.90 0.22
N ILE A 19 -9.62 -1.62 -0.15
CA ILE A 19 -8.50 -0.78 -0.58
C ILE A 19 -8.38 0.42 0.35
N GLU A 20 -7.16 0.63 0.83
CA GLU A 20 -6.73 1.77 1.61
C GLU A 20 -5.78 2.65 0.78
N ILE A 21 -6.01 3.96 0.81
CA ILE A 21 -5.20 4.94 0.05
C ILE A 21 -4.69 5.99 1.01
N ALA A 22 -3.39 5.95 1.28
CA ALA A 22 -2.73 6.90 2.16
C ALA A 22 -1.76 7.78 1.37
N GLU A 23 -1.85 9.09 1.57
CA GLU A 23 -0.86 10.04 1.07
C GLU A 23 0.50 9.82 1.74
N LEU A 24 1.57 9.86 0.95
CA LEU A 24 2.96 9.78 1.37
C LEU A 24 3.64 11.12 1.13
N ALA A 25 4.15 11.74 2.20
CA ALA A 25 4.97 12.94 2.08
C ALA A 25 6.29 12.68 1.34
N ASN A 26 6.83 11.47 1.49
CA ASN A 26 8.01 10.97 0.77
C ASN A 26 7.96 9.44 0.66
N LYS A 27 8.77 8.86 -0.23
CA LYS A 27 8.85 7.41 -0.44
C LYS A 27 9.87 6.73 0.48
N CYS A 28 10.19 7.31 1.65
CA CYS A 28 11.12 6.70 2.60
C CYS A 28 10.45 5.56 3.37
N ALA A 29 11.25 4.61 3.84
CA ALA A 29 10.76 3.43 4.57
C ALA A 29 9.99 3.80 5.84
N ASP A 30 10.46 4.79 6.61
CA ASP A 30 9.81 5.22 7.86
C ASP A 30 8.39 5.77 7.65
N GLU A 31 8.18 6.55 6.59
CA GLU A 31 6.85 7.09 6.24
C GLU A 31 5.90 5.93 5.89
N VAL A 32 6.37 5.00 5.05
CA VAL A 32 5.58 3.82 4.65
C VAL A 32 5.24 2.94 5.85
N ILE A 33 6.18 2.69 6.75
CA ILE A 33 5.95 1.91 7.98
C ILE A 33 4.94 2.62 8.88
N THR A 34 5.01 3.94 8.99
CA THR A 34 4.05 4.72 9.76
C THR A 34 2.62 4.53 9.22
N LYS A 35 2.44 4.57 7.90
CA LYS A 35 1.14 4.29 7.28
C LYS A 35 0.70 2.85 7.50
N PHE A 36 1.60 1.86 7.41
CA PHE A 36 1.25 0.47 7.72
C PHE A 36 0.80 0.29 9.16
N LYS A 37 1.46 0.91 10.14
CA LYS A 37 1.03 0.84 11.54
C LYS A 37 -0.40 1.35 11.71
N THR A 38 -0.77 2.44 11.04
CA THR A 38 -2.15 2.96 11.05
C THR A 38 -3.14 1.94 10.47
N VAL A 39 -2.83 1.35 9.31
CA VAL A 39 -3.68 0.33 8.68
C VAL A 39 -3.80 -0.92 9.55
N PHE A 40 -2.69 -1.44 10.08
CA PHE A 40 -2.66 -2.64 10.90
C PHE A 40 -3.36 -2.44 12.25
N SER A 41 -3.32 -1.23 12.80
CA SER A 41 -4.06 -0.91 14.04
C SER A 41 -5.58 -0.97 13.85
N ARG A 42 -6.07 -0.81 12.62
CA ARG A 42 -7.50 -0.83 12.30
C ARG A 42 -8.01 -2.22 11.92
N PHE A 43 -7.25 -2.94 11.12
CA PHE A 43 -7.68 -4.22 10.53
C PHE A 43 -7.01 -5.44 11.14
N GLY A 44 -6.05 -5.23 12.05
CA GLY A 44 -5.16 -6.26 12.54
C GLY A 44 -3.90 -6.38 11.68
N VAL A 45 -2.92 -7.11 12.22
CA VAL A 45 -1.66 -7.37 11.51
C VAL A 45 -1.88 -8.51 10.51
N PRO A 46 -1.52 -8.33 9.23
CA PRO A 46 -1.64 -9.39 8.24
C PRO A 46 -0.58 -10.48 8.46
N ASN A 47 -0.86 -11.72 8.04
CA ASN A 47 0.14 -12.78 8.04
C ASN A 47 1.28 -12.55 7.04
N THR A 48 0.94 -11.98 5.87
CA THR A 48 1.90 -11.73 4.79
C THR A 48 1.60 -10.42 4.08
N VAL A 49 2.63 -9.57 3.94
CA VAL A 49 2.60 -8.35 3.11
C VAL A 49 3.31 -8.62 1.79
N ILE A 50 2.62 -8.37 0.68
CA ILE A 50 3.18 -8.52 -0.67
C ILE A 50 3.35 -7.13 -1.28
N SER A 51 4.56 -6.76 -1.68
CA SER A 51 4.87 -5.42 -2.22
C SER A 51 5.71 -5.49 -3.50
N ASP A 52 5.58 -4.49 -4.39
CA ASP A 52 6.56 -4.27 -5.46
C ASP A 52 7.84 -3.61 -4.88
N ASN A 53 8.96 -3.78 -5.56
CA ASN A 53 10.27 -3.63 -4.95
C ASN A 53 10.65 -2.16 -4.69
N ILE A 54 11.05 -1.88 -3.43
CA ILE A 54 11.61 -0.63 -2.86
C ILE A 54 10.55 0.44 -2.52
N PRO A 55 10.44 0.91 -1.25
CA PRO A 55 11.44 0.95 -0.16
C PRO A 55 11.36 -0.20 0.87
N PHE A 56 10.71 -1.31 0.54
CA PHE A 56 10.47 -2.42 1.47
C PHE A 56 11.68 -3.35 1.69
N ASN A 57 12.80 -3.15 0.98
CA ASN A 57 14.05 -3.93 1.17
C ASN A 57 15.05 -3.27 2.15
N SER A 58 14.60 -2.33 2.97
CA SER A 58 15.44 -1.66 3.97
C SER A 58 15.57 -2.51 5.24
N TYR A 59 16.70 -2.38 5.95
CA TYR A 59 16.89 -2.99 7.28
C TYR A 59 15.76 -2.61 8.25
N ILE A 60 15.27 -1.37 8.15
CA ILE A 60 14.19 -0.85 8.98
C ILE A 60 12.88 -1.62 8.73
N TYR A 61 12.56 -1.92 7.46
CA TYR A 61 11.38 -2.71 7.13
C TYR A 61 11.47 -4.15 7.64
N LYS A 62 12.66 -4.78 7.56
CA LYS A 62 12.90 -6.11 8.13
C LYS A 62 12.76 -6.11 9.66
N LYS A 63 13.24 -5.06 10.33
CA LYS A 63 13.05 -4.92 11.79
C LYS A 63 11.56 -4.78 12.12
N PHE A 64 10.83 -3.95 11.37
CA PHE A 64 9.40 -3.77 11.51
C PHE A 64 8.61 -5.08 11.31
N SER A 65 8.94 -5.87 10.28
CA SER A 65 8.26 -7.15 10.03
C SER A 65 8.46 -8.16 11.16
N ASN A 66 9.67 -8.20 11.73
CA ASN A 66 9.95 -9.07 12.88
C ASN A 66 9.28 -8.58 14.17
N GLU A 67 9.22 -7.26 14.39
CA GLU A 67 8.58 -6.68 15.59
C GLU A 67 7.06 -6.87 15.58
N TRP A 68 6.44 -6.83 14.41
CA TRP A 68 5.00 -6.98 14.22
C TRP A 68 4.59 -8.42 13.85
N ASP A 69 5.55 -9.34 13.77
CA ASP A 69 5.33 -10.76 13.48
C ASP A 69 4.54 -11.03 12.17
N PHE A 70 4.98 -10.39 11.08
CA PHE A 70 4.43 -10.66 9.74
C PHE A 70 5.50 -11.05 8.73
N ASN A 71 5.12 -11.87 7.76
CA ASN A 71 5.98 -12.24 6.63
C ASN A 71 5.89 -11.18 5.54
N TYR A 72 6.97 -10.96 4.80
CA TYR A 72 6.91 -10.11 3.62
C TYR A 72 7.49 -10.81 2.39
N ALA A 73 6.89 -10.54 1.23
CA ALA A 73 7.32 -11.07 -0.05
C ALA A 73 7.38 -9.94 -1.08
N PHE A 74 8.41 -9.98 -1.91
CA PHE A 74 8.52 -9.09 -3.06
C PHE A 74 7.91 -9.75 -4.27
N ILE A 75 7.09 -9.00 -5.01
CA ILE A 75 6.63 -9.49 -6.29
C ILE A 75 7.79 -9.38 -7.28
N SER A 76 8.19 -10.53 -7.83
CA SER A 76 9.11 -10.58 -8.96
C SER A 76 8.40 -10.05 -10.22
N PRO A 77 9.09 -9.34 -11.13
CA PRO A 77 8.52 -8.92 -12.42
C PRO A 77 7.87 -10.08 -13.19
N TYR A 78 8.29 -11.32 -12.93
CA TYR A 78 7.84 -12.52 -13.62
C TYR A 78 6.66 -13.25 -12.93
N TYR A 79 6.16 -12.78 -11.79
CA TYR A 79 5.07 -13.45 -11.06
C TYR A 79 3.69 -12.88 -11.46
N SER A 80 3.08 -13.50 -12.47
CA SER A 80 1.91 -13.00 -13.19
C SER A 80 0.65 -12.71 -12.34
N PRO A 81 0.25 -13.55 -11.36
CA PRO A 81 -1.00 -13.31 -10.61
C PRO A 81 -0.95 -12.14 -9.64
N SER A 82 0.14 -12.00 -8.89
CA SER A 82 0.32 -10.92 -7.90
C SER A 82 0.51 -9.57 -8.56
N ASN A 83 1.22 -9.53 -9.71
CA ASN A 83 1.34 -8.32 -10.53
C ASN A 83 -0.02 -7.84 -11.02
N GLY A 84 -0.85 -8.71 -11.60
CA GLY A 84 -2.18 -8.34 -12.06
C GLY A 84 -3.10 -7.83 -10.94
N LEU A 85 -2.92 -8.34 -9.71
CA LEU A 85 -3.68 -7.87 -8.56
C LEU A 85 -3.24 -6.46 -8.11
N VAL A 86 -1.93 -6.20 -8.07
CA VAL A 86 -1.39 -4.86 -7.76
C VAL A 86 -1.79 -3.85 -8.83
N GLU A 87 -1.68 -4.20 -10.12
CA GLU A 87 -2.12 -3.34 -11.22
C GLU A 87 -3.60 -2.99 -11.11
N ARG A 88 -4.44 -3.98 -10.76
CA ARG A 88 -5.87 -3.76 -10.53
C ARG A 88 -6.11 -2.82 -9.35
N ALA A 89 -5.42 -3.01 -8.23
CA ALA A 89 -5.54 -2.14 -7.05
C ALA A 89 -5.18 -0.69 -7.39
N VAL A 90 -4.07 -0.48 -8.10
CA VAL A 90 -3.65 0.85 -8.56
C VAL A 90 -4.67 1.45 -9.53
N GLY A 91 -5.25 0.65 -10.43
CA GLY A 91 -6.30 1.09 -11.33
C GLY A 91 -7.57 1.54 -10.61
N ILE A 92 -8.00 0.79 -9.58
CA ILE A 92 -9.14 1.14 -8.75
C ILE A 92 -8.86 2.43 -7.96
N ALA A 93 -7.69 2.53 -7.33
CA ALA A 93 -7.28 3.72 -6.59
C ALA A 93 -7.30 4.99 -7.47
N LYS A 94 -6.73 4.92 -8.68
CA LYS A 94 -6.80 6.03 -9.66
C LYS A 94 -8.24 6.42 -10.01
N SER A 95 -9.12 5.44 -10.17
CA SER A 95 -10.53 5.67 -10.49
C SER A 95 -11.26 6.38 -9.34
N ILE A 96 -11.03 5.94 -8.09
CA ILE A 96 -11.59 6.55 -6.88
C ILE A 96 -11.13 8.01 -6.78
N MET A 97 -9.82 8.26 -6.89
CA MET A 97 -9.25 9.60 -6.77
C MET A 97 -9.75 10.56 -7.87
N ARG A 98 -9.90 10.07 -9.11
CA ARG A 98 -10.45 10.87 -10.21
C ARG A 98 -11.90 11.28 -9.93
N LYS A 99 -12.76 10.34 -9.52
CA LYS A 99 -14.16 10.63 -9.19
C LYS A 99 -14.27 11.60 -8.03
N ALA A 100 -13.49 11.40 -6.97
CA ALA A 100 -13.49 12.31 -5.82
C ALA A 100 -13.06 13.73 -6.19
N LYS A 101 -12.08 13.88 -7.10
CA LYS A 101 -11.68 15.18 -7.65
C LYS A 101 -12.78 15.86 -8.45
N GLU A 102 -13.53 15.09 -9.25
CA GLU A 102 -14.70 15.58 -10.00
C GLU A 102 -15.83 16.03 -9.05
N ASP A 103 -16.04 15.28 -7.96
CA ASP A 103 -17.09 15.54 -6.97
C ASP A 103 -16.69 16.57 -5.88
N LYS A 104 -15.46 17.10 -5.91
CA LYS A 104 -14.86 17.95 -4.84
C LYS A 104 -14.93 17.33 -3.44
N ARG A 105 -14.75 16.01 -3.34
CA ARG A 105 -14.74 15.26 -2.07
C ARG A 105 -13.34 14.76 -1.73
N ASP A 106 -13.09 14.53 -0.45
CA ASP A 106 -11.85 13.91 0.00
C ASP A 106 -11.80 12.43 -0.42
N TYR A 107 -10.66 12.00 -0.96
CA TYR A 107 -10.40 10.62 -1.40
C TYR A 107 -9.55 9.83 -0.41
N LEU A 108 -9.20 10.44 0.74
CA LEU A 108 -8.54 9.75 1.84
C LEU A 108 -9.54 8.80 2.48
N VAL A 109 -9.56 7.57 1.98
CA VAL A 109 -10.14 6.43 2.68
C VAL A 109 -8.99 5.93 3.53
N GLY A 110 -9.00 6.36 4.80
CA GLY A 110 -7.95 6.02 5.75
C GLY A 110 -8.18 4.69 6.40
#